data_AF-A0A7L4Y3S3-F1
#
_entry.id   AF-A0A7L4Y3S3-F1
#
_cell.length_a   1.000
_cell.length_b   1.000
_cell.length_c   1.000
_cell.angle_alpha   90.00
_cell.angle_beta   90.00
_cell.angle_gamma   90.00
#
_symmetry.space_group_name_H-M   'P 1'
#
loop_
_entity.id
_entity.type
_entity.pdbx_description
1 polymer ?
#
loop_
_entity_poly.entity_id
_entity_poly.type
_entity_poly.pdbx_seq_one_letter_code
_entity_poly.pdbx_strand_id
1 'polypeptide(L)'
;MDLNPRGLPELMEWVVESDDFHLQGFMSANASIAQALALAALFRPEFVEYEGCVLLGFRFDRPGVDTWIAHLAGDLRAVEAVVNHVHLWDHFTPTSDAEYAALPPLAQEIAAMWRSAAREAFPGREFDVSATDDPDDYGPTLTLVTR
;
A
#
# COMPACT_ATOMS: atom_id res chain seq x y z
N MET A 1 -11.34 -14.01 4.41
CA MET A 1 -9.88 -13.95 4.26
C MET A 1 -9.32 -15.11 5.06
N ASP A 2 -8.99 -16.20 4.38
CA ASP A 2 -8.19 -17.27 5.00
C ASP A 2 -6.75 -16.79 4.85
N LEU A 3 -6.29 -15.94 5.78
CA LEU A 3 -4.87 -15.61 5.88
C LEU A 3 -4.20 -16.93 6.21
N ASN A 4 -3.79 -17.70 5.20
CA ASN A 4 -3.03 -18.91 5.45
C ASN A 4 -1.63 -18.45 5.89
N PRO A 5 -1.34 -18.36 7.20
CA PRO A 5 -0.10 -17.78 7.71
C PRO A 5 1.08 -18.73 7.40
N ARG A 6 0.78 -19.95 6.92
CA ARG A 6 1.69 -21.10 6.83
C ARG A 6 2.72 -21.01 5.71
N GLY A 7 2.73 -19.93 4.93
CA GLY A 7 3.73 -19.71 3.89
C GLY A 7 4.99 -19.00 4.40
N LEU A 8 4.86 -18.12 5.39
CA LEU A 8 5.96 -17.27 5.85
C LEU A 8 6.80 -17.98 6.93
N PRO A 9 8.13 -18.09 6.77
CA PRO A 9 9.01 -18.78 7.70
C PRO A 9 8.84 -18.32 9.15
N GLU A 10 8.72 -17.01 9.39
CA GLU A 10 8.60 -16.41 10.73
C GLU A 10 7.26 -16.76 11.40
N LEU A 11 6.18 -16.84 10.63
CA LEU A 11 4.87 -17.28 11.12
C LEU A 11 4.87 -18.79 11.38
N MET A 12 5.63 -19.56 10.61
CA MET A 12 5.80 -21.00 10.78
C MET A 12 6.67 -21.33 11.99
N GLU A 13 7.76 -20.60 12.24
CA GLU A 13 8.60 -20.76 13.44
C GLU A 13 7.78 -20.49 14.71
N TRP A 14 6.96 -19.43 14.72
CA TRP A 14 6.07 -19.14 15.83
C TRP A 14 5.03 -20.26 16.07
N VAL A 15 4.40 -20.78 15.01
CA VAL A 15 3.44 -21.90 15.11
C VAL A 15 4.10 -23.16 15.66
N VAL A 16 5.37 -23.42 15.32
CA VAL A 16 6.13 -24.56 15.83
C VAL A 16 6.46 -24.41 17.32
N GLU A 17 6.73 -23.19 17.78
CA GLU A 17 7.02 -22.93 19.19
C GLU A 17 5.76 -22.84 20.08
N SER A 18 4.60 -22.43 19.54
CA SER A 18 3.38 -22.19 20.32
C SER A 18 2.23 -23.19 20.11
N ASP A 19 2.42 -24.28 19.36
CA ASP A 19 1.43 -25.32 18.98
C ASP A 19 0.19 -24.81 18.18
N ASP A 20 -0.06 -23.50 18.14
CA ASP A 20 -1.10 -22.83 17.34
C ASP A 20 -0.74 -21.35 17.04
N PHE A 21 -1.27 -20.78 15.94
CA PHE A 21 -1.10 -19.35 15.63
C PHE A 21 -2.10 -18.52 16.42
N HIS A 22 -1.60 -17.58 17.23
CA HIS A 22 -2.42 -16.60 17.93
C HIS A 22 -2.01 -15.19 17.50
N LEU A 23 -2.87 -14.54 16.70
CA LEU A 23 -2.64 -13.19 16.14
C LEU A 23 -2.21 -12.18 17.21
N GLN A 24 -2.89 -12.16 18.35
CA GLN A 24 -2.56 -11.27 19.47
C GLN A 24 -1.12 -11.50 19.96
N GLY A 25 -0.71 -12.75 20.15
CA GLY A 25 0.62 -13.12 20.63
C GLY A 25 1.71 -12.72 19.63
N PHE A 26 1.50 -13.08 18.37
CA PHE A 26 2.43 -12.73 17.29
C PHE A 26 2.61 -11.22 17.16
N MET A 27 1.51 -10.44 17.17
CA MET A 27 1.59 -8.97 17.12
C MET A 27 2.30 -8.39 18.34
N SER A 28 2.02 -8.90 19.54
CA SER A 28 2.64 -8.40 20.78
C SER A 28 4.15 -8.63 20.81
N ALA A 29 4.63 -9.68 20.13
CA ALA A 29 6.06 -10.01 20.05
C ALA A 29 6.77 -9.30 18.88
N ASN A 30 6.10 -9.09 17.74
CA ASN A 30 6.75 -8.69 16.49
C ASN A 30 6.43 -7.27 16.02
N ALA A 31 5.46 -6.58 16.63
CA ALA A 31 5.06 -5.24 16.21
C ALA A 31 5.09 -4.25 17.38
N SER A 32 5.98 -3.27 17.28
CA SER A 32 5.91 -2.05 18.10
C SER A 32 4.74 -1.15 17.65
N ILE A 33 4.28 -0.27 18.54
CA ILE A 33 3.26 0.74 18.20
C ILE A 33 3.72 1.65 17.07
N ALA A 34 5.01 1.99 17.00
CA ALA A 34 5.57 2.81 15.93
C ALA A 34 5.46 2.09 14.56
N GLN A 35 5.81 0.81 14.49
CA GLN A 35 5.64 0.01 13.28
C GLN A 35 4.16 -0.11 12.89
N ALA A 36 3.27 -0.33 13.87
CA ALA A 36 1.84 -0.41 13.61
C ALA A 36 1.27 0.91 13.02
N LEU A 37 1.71 2.07 13.53
CA LEU A 37 1.31 3.37 13.00
C LEU A 37 1.86 3.63 11.59
N ALA A 38 3.11 3.26 11.32
CA ALA A 38 3.70 3.39 9.98
C ALA A 38 2.96 2.53 8.95
N LEU A 39 2.65 1.27 9.30
CA LEU A 39 1.86 0.38 8.46
C LEU A 39 0.44 0.91 8.27
N ALA A 40 -0.18 1.45 9.32
CA ALA A 40 -1.52 2.05 9.21
C ALA A 40 -1.56 3.23 8.23
N ALA A 41 -0.53 4.08 8.22
CA ALA A 41 -0.43 5.21 7.29
C ALA A 41 -0.29 4.75 5.83
N LEU A 42 0.42 3.65 5.58
CA LEU A 42 0.49 3.04 4.25
C LEU A 42 -0.82 2.35 3.89
N PHE A 43 -1.43 1.58 4.80
CA PHE A 43 -2.58 0.74 4.51
C PHE A 43 -3.89 1.52 4.39
N ARG A 44 -4.05 2.59 5.18
CA ARG A 44 -5.21 3.48 5.15
C ARG A 44 -4.73 4.94 5.10
N PRO A 45 -4.33 5.42 3.91
CA PRO A 45 -3.75 6.74 3.78
C PRO A 45 -4.75 7.86 4.05
N GLU A 46 -4.24 8.97 4.57
CA GLU A 46 -4.88 10.27 4.43
C GLU A 46 -4.67 10.80 3.00
N PHE A 47 -5.55 11.69 2.55
CA PHE A 47 -5.51 12.26 1.20
C PHE A 47 -5.41 13.77 1.24
N VAL A 48 -4.74 14.33 0.24
CA VAL A 48 -4.63 15.77 0.01
C VAL A 48 -5.28 16.10 -1.33
N GLU A 49 -6.24 17.04 -1.31
CA GLU A 49 -6.77 17.62 -2.54
C GLU A 49 -5.94 18.85 -2.92
N TYR A 50 -5.37 18.85 -4.13
CA TYR A 50 -4.55 19.95 -4.63
C TYR A 50 -4.66 20.07 -6.15
N GLU A 51 -4.98 21.27 -6.63
CA GLU A 51 -5.17 21.56 -8.07
C GLU A 51 -6.10 20.55 -8.78
N GLY A 52 -7.14 20.06 -8.07
CA GLY A 52 -8.11 19.07 -8.55
C GLY A 52 -7.69 17.60 -8.43
N CYS A 53 -6.41 17.33 -8.15
CA CYS A 53 -5.91 15.98 -7.87
C CYS A 53 -6.29 15.53 -6.46
N VAL A 54 -6.47 14.22 -6.27
CA VAL A 54 -6.49 13.55 -4.97
C VAL A 54 -5.21 12.74 -4.83
N LEU A 55 -4.40 13.14 -3.86
CA LEU A 55 -3.03 12.65 -3.71
C LEU A 55 -2.86 11.94 -2.37
N LEU A 56 -2.04 10.88 -2.34
CA LEU A 56 -1.68 10.20 -1.10
C LEU A 56 -0.91 11.17 -0.20
N GLY A 57 -1.39 11.37 1.03
CA GLY A 57 -0.82 12.37 1.94
C GLY A 57 0.66 12.16 2.23
N PHE A 58 1.11 10.91 2.34
CA PHE A 58 2.52 10.57 2.57
C PHE A 58 3.41 10.70 1.31
N ARG A 59 2.82 10.91 0.13
CA ARG A 59 3.53 11.17 -1.15
C ARG A 59 3.44 12.63 -1.57
N PHE A 60 2.56 13.41 -0.95
CA PHE A 60 2.31 14.78 -1.36
C PHE A 60 3.52 15.67 -1.08
N ASP A 61 4.08 16.20 -2.16
CA ASP A 61 5.06 17.28 -2.15
C ASP A 61 4.63 18.33 -3.17
N ARG A 62 4.30 19.55 -2.71
CA ARG A 62 3.75 20.60 -3.57
C ARG A 62 4.68 20.91 -4.78
N PRO A 63 5.99 21.18 -4.61
CA PRO A 63 6.89 21.40 -5.73
C PRO A 63 6.94 20.23 -6.71
N GLY A 64 6.96 18.99 -6.22
CA GLY A 64 6.91 17.78 -7.05
C GLY A 64 5.62 17.70 -7.87
N VAL A 65 4.47 17.96 -7.26
CA VAL A 65 3.17 17.94 -7.95
C VAL A 65 3.08 19.04 -8.99
N ASP A 66 3.46 20.29 -8.66
CA ASP A 66 3.47 21.42 -9.60
C ASP A 66 4.37 21.09 -10.82
N THR A 67 5.50 20.42 -10.57
CA THR A 67 6.41 19.95 -11.63
C THR A 67 5.71 18.94 -12.54
N TRP A 68 5.02 17.95 -11.99
CA TRP A 68 4.31 16.94 -12.79
C TRP A 68 3.13 17.53 -13.56
N ILE A 69 2.37 18.47 -12.98
CA ILE A 69 1.29 19.17 -13.68
C ILE A 69 1.83 19.88 -14.92
N ALA A 70 2.97 20.58 -14.80
CA ALA A 70 3.60 21.25 -15.92
C ALA A 70 4.11 20.26 -16.99
N HIS A 71 4.78 19.17 -16.57
CA HIS A 71 5.33 18.16 -17.49
C HIS A 71 4.24 17.38 -18.24
N LEU A 72 3.09 17.17 -17.61
CA LEU A 72 1.96 16.42 -18.17
C LEU A 72 0.90 17.32 -18.78
N ALA A 73 1.23 18.58 -19.07
CA ALA A 73 0.36 19.56 -19.73
C ALA A 73 -1.03 19.71 -19.05
N GLY A 74 -1.09 19.57 -17.73
CA GLY A 74 -2.31 19.66 -16.95
C GLY A 74 -3.19 18.41 -16.93
N ASP A 75 -2.72 17.25 -17.43
CA ASP A 75 -3.43 15.98 -17.28
C ASP A 75 -3.39 15.49 -15.83
N LEU A 76 -4.40 15.88 -15.04
CA LEU A 76 -4.48 15.60 -13.61
C LEU A 76 -4.53 14.09 -13.30
N ARG A 77 -5.17 13.29 -14.17
CA ARG A 77 -5.24 11.84 -13.99
C ARG A 77 -3.85 11.22 -14.18
N ALA A 78 -3.08 11.69 -15.16
CA ALA A 78 -1.70 11.26 -15.34
C ALA A 78 -0.81 11.74 -14.17
N VAL A 79 -1.05 12.94 -13.63
CA VAL A 79 -0.34 13.42 -12.43
C VAL A 79 -0.60 12.52 -11.23
N GLU A 80 -1.87 12.21 -10.95
CA GLU A 80 -2.25 11.26 -9.89
C GLU A 80 -1.58 9.89 -10.12
N ALA A 81 -1.57 9.40 -11.37
CA ALA A 81 -0.97 8.11 -11.72
C ALA A 81 0.52 8.05 -11.40
N VAL A 82 1.25 9.16 -11.51
CA VAL A 82 2.69 9.23 -11.18
C VAL A 82 2.92 9.48 -9.69
N VAL A 83 2.21 10.42 -9.09
CA VAL A 83 2.44 10.82 -7.69
C VAL A 83 1.95 9.74 -6.71
N ASN A 84 0.80 9.13 -7.00
CA ASN A 84 0.22 8.06 -6.18
C ASN A 84 0.77 6.67 -6.52
N HIS A 85 1.78 6.59 -7.38
CA HIS A 85 2.49 5.36 -7.68
C HIS A 85 3.40 4.97 -6.52
N VAL A 86 3.24 3.75 -6.01
CA VAL A 86 4.02 3.23 -4.89
C VAL A 86 4.46 1.81 -5.17
N HIS A 87 5.77 1.58 -5.26
CA HIS A 87 6.35 0.24 -5.24
C HIS A 87 6.43 -0.26 -3.80
N LEU A 88 5.90 -1.45 -3.52
CA LEU A 88 5.97 -2.02 -2.18
C LEU A 88 7.39 -2.41 -1.77
N TRP A 89 8.30 -2.64 -2.72
CA TRP A 89 9.72 -2.85 -2.44
C TRP A 89 10.44 -1.63 -1.87
N ASP A 90 9.87 -0.43 -1.97
CA ASP A 90 10.42 0.76 -1.29
C ASP A 90 10.07 0.78 0.22
N HIS A 91 9.10 -0.04 0.64
CA HIS A 91 8.57 -0.07 2.00
C HIS A 91 8.83 -1.40 2.72
N PHE A 92 8.93 -2.48 1.98
CA PHE A 92 9.18 -3.82 2.47
C PHE A 92 10.45 -4.37 1.82
N THR A 93 11.28 -5.04 2.61
CA THR A 93 12.48 -5.72 2.14
C THR A 93 12.30 -7.23 2.33
N PRO A 94 11.67 -7.94 1.38
CA PRO A 94 11.51 -9.40 1.49
C PRO A 94 12.86 -10.09 1.67
N THR A 95 12.95 -10.99 2.64
CA THR A 95 14.20 -11.72 2.96
C THR A 95 14.15 -13.20 2.57
N SER A 96 13.00 -13.68 2.12
CA SER A 96 12.75 -15.07 1.75
C SER A 96 11.83 -15.19 0.54
N ASP A 97 11.93 -16.29 -0.23
CA ASP A 97 11.04 -16.57 -1.36
C ASP A 97 9.56 -16.54 -0.96
N ALA A 98 9.27 -16.93 0.28
CA ALA A 98 7.94 -16.87 0.85
C ALA A 98 7.43 -15.43 1.04
N GLU A 99 8.27 -14.50 1.52
CA GLU A 99 7.92 -13.09 1.63
C GLU A 99 7.73 -12.45 0.25
N TYR A 100 8.59 -12.80 -0.72
CA TYR A 100 8.41 -12.40 -2.11
C TYR A 100 7.05 -12.88 -2.65
N ALA A 101 6.65 -14.12 -2.37
CA ALA A 101 5.36 -14.66 -2.77
C ALA A 101 4.16 -14.06 -2.01
N ALA A 102 4.37 -13.54 -0.80
CA ALA A 102 3.33 -12.94 0.03
C ALA A 102 3.07 -11.46 -0.26
N LEU A 103 4.03 -10.76 -0.87
CA LEU A 103 3.89 -9.33 -1.13
C LEU A 103 2.81 -8.99 -2.19
N PRO A 104 2.64 -9.73 -3.30
CA PRO A 104 1.56 -9.49 -4.26
C PRO A 104 0.14 -9.62 -3.66
N PRO A 105 -0.22 -10.67 -2.89
CA PRO A 105 -1.53 -10.72 -2.26
C PRO A 105 -1.69 -9.64 -1.17
N LEU A 106 -0.63 -9.27 -0.45
CA LEU A 106 -0.68 -8.12 0.47
C LEU A 106 -0.98 -6.81 -0.28
N ALA A 107 -0.39 -6.59 -1.47
CA ALA A 107 -0.69 -5.43 -2.31
C ALA A 107 -2.18 -5.35 -2.66
N GLN A 108 -2.82 -6.47 -2.99
CA GLN A 108 -4.26 -6.50 -3.28
C GLN A 108 -5.10 -6.06 -2.08
N GLU A 109 -4.73 -6.47 -0.87
CA GLU A 109 -5.41 -6.04 0.36
C GLU A 109 -5.20 -4.55 0.64
N ILE A 110 -3.98 -4.05 0.47
CA ILE A 110 -3.69 -2.61 0.61
C ILE A 110 -4.51 -1.80 -0.41
N ALA A 111 -4.59 -2.24 -1.67
CA ALA A 111 -5.41 -1.60 -2.70
C ALA A 111 -6.90 -1.58 -2.32
N ALA A 112 -7.42 -2.64 -1.69
CA ALA A 112 -8.78 -2.66 -1.17
C ALA A 112 -8.99 -1.65 -0.05
N MET A 113 -8.02 -1.51 0.86
CA MET A 113 -8.05 -0.52 1.95
C MET A 113 -7.96 0.91 1.42
N TRP A 114 -7.10 1.18 0.44
CA TRP A 114 -7.02 2.48 -0.25
C TRP A 114 -8.34 2.85 -0.91
N ARG A 115 -8.97 1.89 -1.62
CA ARG A 115 -10.28 2.10 -2.25
C ARG A 115 -11.35 2.44 -1.21
N SER A 116 -11.35 1.78 -0.06
CA SER A 116 -12.27 2.08 1.03
C SER A 116 -12.01 3.48 1.61
N ALA A 117 -10.75 3.81 1.88
CA ALA A 117 -10.36 5.10 2.45
C ALA A 117 -10.73 6.27 1.51
N ALA A 118 -10.47 6.12 0.21
CA ALA A 118 -10.80 7.15 -0.79
C ALA A 118 -12.31 7.37 -0.92
N ARG A 119 -13.12 6.30 -0.91
CA ARG A 119 -14.59 6.39 -0.95
C ARG A 119 -15.18 7.05 0.29
N GLU A 120 -14.57 6.81 1.46
CA GLU A 120 -14.98 7.45 2.71
C GLU A 120 -14.63 8.93 2.73
N ALA A 121 -13.42 9.28 2.29
CA ALA A 121 -12.95 10.67 2.24
C ALA A 121 -13.67 11.50 1.17
N PHE A 122 -14.02 10.89 0.02
CA PHE A 122 -14.61 11.57 -1.12
C PHE A 122 -15.83 10.79 -1.67
N PRO A 123 -16.97 10.78 -0.95
CA PRO A 123 -18.13 9.96 -1.32
C PRO A 123 -18.78 10.32 -2.66
N GLY A 124 -18.45 11.49 -3.23
CA GLY A 124 -18.93 11.95 -4.54
C GLY A 124 -17.96 11.71 -5.70
N ARG A 125 -16.80 11.09 -5.46
CA ARG A 125 -15.78 10.80 -6.48
C ARG A 125 -15.64 9.30 -6.68
N GLU A 126 -15.36 8.90 -7.92
CA GLU A 126 -14.99 7.54 -8.26
C GLU A 126 -13.47 7.43 -8.40
N PHE A 127 -12.92 6.30 -7.98
CA PHE A 127 -11.49 6.04 -8.00
C PHE A 127 -11.19 4.69 -8.62
N ASP A 128 -10.18 4.67 -9.49
CA ASP A 128 -9.55 3.45 -9.96
C ASP A 128 -8.32 3.20 -9.07
N VAL A 129 -8.36 2.12 -8.28
CA VAL A 129 -7.26 1.67 -7.42
C VAL A 129 -6.82 0.28 -7.86
N SER A 130 -5.55 0.13 -8.20
CA SER A 130 -4.96 -1.11 -8.70
C SER A 130 -3.72 -1.52 -7.90
N ALA A 131 -3.56 -2.83 -7.78
CA ALA A 131 -2.30 -3.48 -7.41
C ALA A 131 -1.87 -4.37 -8.57
N THR A 132 -0.65 -4.19 -9.05
CA THR A 132 -0.03 -4.97 -10.13
C THR A 132 1.27 -5.58 -9.65
N ASP A 133 1.67 -6.70 -10.25
CA ASP A 133 2.94 -7.38 -10.00
C ASP A 133 3.49 -7.82 -11.35
N ASP A 134 3.93 -6.83 -12.14
CA ASP A 134 4.47 -7.06 -13.46
C ASP A 134 5.93 -7.55 -13.32
N PRO A 135 6.31 -8.69 -13.93
CA PRO A 135 7.68 -9.19 -13.88
C PRO A 135 8.74 -8.21 -14.41
N ASP A 136 8.35 -7.27 -15.27
CA ASP A 136 9.24 -6.26 -15.84
C ASP A 136 9.31 -4.98 -14.97
N ASP A 137 8.53 -4.89 -13.88
CA ASP A 137 8.48 -3.76 -12.95
C ASP A 137 9.29 -4.03 -11.66
N TYR A 138 9.53 -2.98 -10.88
CA TYR A 138 10.22 -3.05 -9.59
C TYR A 138 9.30 -3.56 -8.47
N GLY A 139 8.80 -4.78 -8.63
CA GLY A 139 7.96 -5.49 -7.66
C GLY A 139 6.50 -5.02 -7.61
N PRO A 140 5.74 -5.45 -6.59
CA PRO A 140 4.32 -5.13 -6.49
C PRO A 140 4.08 -3.64 -6.35
N THR A 141 3.19 -3.12 -7.18
CA THR A 141 2.95 -1.69 -7.38
C THR A 141 1.50 -1.34 -7.08
N LEU A 142 1.30 -0.26 -6.32
CA LEU A 142 0.00 0.35 -6.03
C LEU A 142 -0.17 1.64 -6.82
N THR A 143 -1.38 1.89 -7.30
CA THR A 143 -1.75 3.17 -7.93
C THR A 143 -3.19 3.53 -7.57
N LEU A 144 -3.43 4.84 -7.41
CA LEU A 144 -4.75 5.40 -7.19
C LEU A 144 -4.94 6.63 -8.08
N VAL A 145 -6.00 6.63 -8.87
CA VAL A 145 -6.41 7.78 -9.70
C VAL A 145 -7.90 8.03 -9.59
N THR A 146 -8.30 9.27 -9.75
CA THR A 146 -9.69 9.67 -9.93
C THR A 146 -10.17 9.24 -11.31
N ARG A 147 -11.43 8.80 -11.39
CA ARG A 147 -12.04 8.33 -12.65
C ARG A 147 -12.54 9.47 -13.52
#